data_AF-A0A512U8H1-F1
#
_entry.id   AF-A0A512U8H1-F1
#
_cell.length_a   1.000
_cell.length_b   1.000
_cell.length_c   1.000
_cell.angle_alpha   90.00
_cell.angle_beta   90.00
_cell.angle_gamma   90.00
#
_symmetry.space_group_name_H-M   'P 1'
#
loop_
_entity.id
_entity.type
_entity.pdbx_description
1 polymer ?
#
loop_
_entity_poly.entity_id
_entity_poly.type
_entity_poly.pdbx_seq_one_letter_code
_entity_poly.pdbx_strand_id
1 'polypeptide(L)'
;MEVKGRKKDSIEQFIESPQILVDNGLSQLRYMILIEGLSVPEGYEQCPYRAYVWSILCKVPVYPAHKYEKVVSNIQRKLTPEVYQKIKNDTFRTLMNDRTFHARVSEDCLMRILAAIATSIPENKVGYVQGLNVLLAPIAYTCYKSEPQAFAILHHLITKQIPLYITPNLDGVHTALSLVDIVLKIIDPVLSEFLDSKFLKAEIYAFPSVLTLCASYQKPFHSFEITTTNERIEELPWLG
;
A
#
# COMPACT_ATOMS: atom_id res chain seq x y z
N MET A 1 5.42 -35.12 -19.23
CA MET A 1 5.54 -33.80 -19.90
C MET A 1 6.06 -32.82 -18.86
N GLU A 2 7.30 -32.39 -18.99
CA GLU A 2 7.82 -31.28 -18.17
C GLU A 2 7.00 -30.04 -18.53
N VAL A 3 6.29 -29.48 -17.55
CA VAL A 3 5.59 -28.21 -17.70
C VAL A 3 6.69 -27.17 -17.86
N LYS A 4 6.95 -26.75 -19.10
CA LYS A 4 7.95 -25.73 -19.39
C LYS A 4 7.51 -24.44 -18.69
N GLY A 5 8.20 -24.08 -17.62
CA GLY A 5 7.90 -22.87 -16.86
C GLY A 5 7.95 -21.64 -17.77
N ARG A 6 7.15 -20.61 -17.45
CA ARG A 6 7.17 -19.36 -18.21
C ARG A 6 8.58 -18.75 -18.23
N LYS A 7 8.88 -17.98 -19.27
CA LYS A 7 10.10 -17.18 -19.32
C LYS A 7 10.03 -16.11 -18.22
N LYS A 8 11.02 -16.09 -17.35
CA LYS A 8 11.19 -15.06 -16.31
C LYS A 8 11.79 -13.82 -16.94
N ASP A 9 11.29 -12.64 -16.55
CA ASP A 9 11.89 -11.38 -16.97
C ASP A 9 13.16 -11.06 -16.16
N SER A 10 13.83 -9.98 -16.55
CA SER A 10 15.05 -9.46 -15.93
C SER A 10 14.91 -9.25 -14.42
N ILE A 11 13.80 -8.65 -13.97
CA ILE A 11 13.57 -8.35 -12.55
C ILE A 11 13.37 -9.63 -11.76
N GLU A 12 12.57 -10.57 -12.26
CA GLU A 12 12.33 -11.84 -11.57
C GLU A 12 13.61 -12.68 -11.47
N GLN A 13 14.40 -12.74 -12.55
CA GLN A 13 15.70 -13.40 -12.52
C GLN A 13 16.64 -12.73 -11.50
N PHE A 14 16.61 -11.41 -11.42
CA PHE A 14 17.46 -10.64 -10.52
C PHE A 14 17.16 -10.93 -9.04
N ILE A 15 15.89 -10.96 -8.64
CA ILE A 15 15.50 -11.22 -7.24
C ILE A 15 15.72 -12.67 -6.79
N GLU A 16 15.81 -13.61 -7.73
CA GLU A 16 16.16 -15.01 -7.45
C GLU A 16 17.68 -15.25 -7.37
N SER A 17 18.47 -14.32 -7.92
CA SER A 17 19.92 -14.41 -7.93
C SER A 17 20.50 -14.02 -6.57
N PRO A 18 21.60 -14.66 -6.13
CA PRO A 18 22.25 -14.32 -4.86
C PRO A 18 22.82 -12.90 -4.91
N GLN A 19 22.35 -12.04 -4.00
CA GLN A 19 22.80 -10.67 -3.88
C GLN A 19 23.85 -10.57 -2.76
N ILE A 20 25.13 -10.65 -3.13
CA ILE A 20 26.26 -10.61 -2.16
C ILE A 20 26.30 -9.26 -1.44
N LEU A 21 26.08 -8.16 -2.17
CA LEU A 21 26.07 -6.80 -1.64
C LEU A 21 24.63 -6.26 -1.64
N VAL A 22 23.98 -6.36 -0.48
CA VAL A 22 22.54 -6.06 -0.34
C VAL A 22 22.17 -4.63 -0.79
N ASP A 23 22.95 -3.62 -0.41
CA ASP A 23 22.62 -2.22 -0.74
C ASP A 23 22.80 -1.90 -2.23
N ASN A 24 23.79 -2.52 -2.88
CA ASN A 24 23.95 -2.44 -4.33
C ASN A 24 22.80 -3.16 -5.04
N GLY A 25 22.43 -4.35 -4.55
CA GLY A 25 21.31 -5.12 -5.08
C GLY A 25 19.98 -4.35 -4.98
N LEU A 26 19.74 -3.67 -3.86
CA LEU A 26 18.56 -2.82 -3.67
C LEU A 26 18.55 -1.60 -4.59
N SER A 27 19.70 -0.95 -4.79
CA SER A 27 19.82 0.19 -5.70
C SER A 27 19.58 -0.23 -7.16
N GLN A 28 20.15 -1.36 -7.58
CA GLN A 28 19.94 -1.95 -8.89
C GLN A 28 18.46 -2.32 -9.09
N LEU A 29 17.83 -2.98 -8.12
CA LEU A 29 16.41 -3.35 -8.19
C LEU A 29 15.51 -2.13 -8.34
N ARG A 30 15.76 -1.05 -7.57
CA ARG A 30 15.00 0.21 -7.70
C ARG A 30 15.14 0.80 -9.10
N TYR A 31 16.36 0.79 -9.66
CA TYR A 31 16.61 1.27 -11.01
C TYR A 31 15.86 0.44 -12.06
N MET A 32 15.92 -0.90 -11.97
CA MET A 32 15.22 -1.79 -12.90
C MET A 32 13.71 -1.56 -12.86
N ILE A 33 13.11 -1.44 -11.68
CA ILE A 33 11.68 -1.16 -11.52
C ILE A 33 11.30 0.21 -12.12
N LEU A 34 12.16 1.22 -11.95
CA LEU A 34 11.91 2.56 -12.49
C LEU A 34 11.91 2.57 -14.03
N ILE A 35 12.78 1.78 -14.66
CA ILE A 35 12.95 1.74 -16.11
C ILE A 35 11.97 0.75 -16.78
N GLU A 36 11.80 -0.44 -16.22
CA GLU A 36 11.07 -1.55 -16.85
C GLU A 36 9.66 -1.74 -16.27
N GLY A 37 9.41 -1.29 -15.04
CA GLY A 37 8.18 -1.56 -14.31
C GLY A 37 8.02 -3.04 -13.91
N LEU A 38 6.91 -3.37 -13.23
CA LEU A 38 6.57 -4.75 -12.87
C LEU A 38 5.48 -5.27 -13.81
N SER A 39 5.90 -6.04 -14.82
CA SER A 39 5.03 -6.53 -15.88
C SER A 39 4.11 -7.68 -15.43
N VAL A 40 2.97 -7.82 -16.11
CA VAL A 40 2.05 -8.95 -15.96
C VAL A 40 2.28 -9.89 -17.14
N PRO A 41 2.83 -11.10 -16.92
CA PRO A 41 3.06 -12.05 -18.02
C PRO A 41 1.75 -12.49 -18.67
N GLU A 42 1.80 -12.92 -19.92
CA GLU A 42 0.63 -13.45 -20.63
C GLU A 42 0.00 -14.64 -19.88
N GLY A 43 -1.33 -14.65 -19.77
CA GLY A 43 -2.07 -15.65 -19.00
C GLY A 43 -2.07 -15.44 -17.48
N TYR A 44 -1.43 -14.37 -16.98
CA TYR A 44 -1.51 -13.96 -15.58
C TYR A 44 -2.42 -12.75 -15.44
N GLU A 45 -3.13 -12.71 -14.32
CA GLU A 45 -3.99 -11.56 -13.98
C GLU A 45 -3.23 -10.49 -13.17
N GLN A 46 -2.05 -10.84 -12.63
CA GLN A 46 -1.15 -9.92 -11.94
C GLN A 46 0.32 -10.38 -12.03
N CYS A 47 1.23 -9.46 -11.77
CA CYS A 47 2.66 -9.75 -11.64
C CYS A 47 2.88 -10.77 -10.49
N PRO A 48 3.36 -12.00 -10.80
CA PRO A 48 3.40 -13.09 -9.83
C PRO A 48 4.48 -12.90 -8.76
N TYR A 49 5.44 -12.02 -8.97
CA TYR A 49 6.56 -11.76 -8.07
C TYR A 49 6.50 -10.38 -7.39
N ARG A 50 5.43 -9.60 -7.62
CA ARG A 50 5.25 -8.26 -7.02
C ARG A 50 5.30 -8.27 -5.49
N ALA A 51 4.66 -9.26 -4.86
CA ALA A 51 4.68 -9.42 -3.41
C ALA A 51 6.10 -9.63 -2.85
N TYR A 52 6.95 -10.36 -3.57
CA TYR A 52 8.35 -10.56 -3.20
C TYR A 52 9.17 -9.29 -3.37
N VAL A 53 8.99 -8.57 -4.48
CA VAL A 53 9.63 -7.27 -4.70
C VAL A 53 9.28 -6.30 -3.56
N TRP A 54 8.00 -6.21 -3.18
CA TRP A 54 7.58 -5.37 -2.06
C TRP A 54 8.22 -5.79 -0.74
N SER A 55 8.28 -7.10 -0.49
CA SER A 55 8.94 -7.63 0.71
C SER A 55 10.44 -7.30 0.73
N ILE A 56 11.14 -7.40 -0.40
CA ILE A 56 12.56 -7.06 -0.55
C ILE A 56 12.80 -5.56 -0.34
N LEU A 57 12.05 -4.70 -1.05
CA LEU A 57 12.21 -3.24 -0.95
C LEU A 57 11.90 -2.72 0.46
N CYS A 58 10.89 -3.31 1.11
CA CYS A 58 10.54 -2.99 2.48
C CYS A 58 11.42 -3.70 3.52
N LYS A 59 12.41 -4.53 3.11
CA LYS A 59 13.26 -5.33 3.98
C LYS A 59 12.45 -6.18 4.98
N VAL A 60 11.33 -6.74 4.51
CA VAL A 60 10.42 -7.59 5.29
C VAL A 60 10.84 -9.05 5.13
N PRO A 61 11.27 -9.72 6.21
CA PRO A 61 11.59 -11.14 6.15
C PRO A 61 10.32 -11.98 5.96
N VAL A 62 10.48 -13.21 5.47
CA VAL A 62 9.39 -14.17 5.39
C VAL A 62 8.77 -14.35 6.78
N TYR A 63 7.47 -14.14 6.89
CA TYR A 63 6.75 -14.26 8.15
C TYR A 63 6.17 -15.68 8.30
N PRO A 64 6.63 -16.48 9.27
CA PRO A 64 6.18 -17.86 9.41
C PRO A 64 4.68 -17.96 9.71
N ALA A 65 3.98 -18.85 9.00
CA ALA A 65 2.53 -19.04 9.15
C ALA A 65 2.12 -19.34 10.60
N HIS A 66 2.87 -20.18 11.33
CA HIS A 66 2.59 -20.50 12.73
C HIS A 66 2.66 -19.28 13.66
N LYS A 67 3.52 -18.29 13.36
CA LYS A 67 3.56 -17.03 14.13
C LYS A 67 2.32 -16.19 13.85
N TYR A 68 1.86 -16.17 12.60
CA TYR A 68 0.65 -15.45 12.21
C TYR A 68 -0.60 -16.07 12.85
N GLU A 69 -0.73 -17.39 12.79
CA GLU A 69 -1.80 -18.13 13.45
C GLU A 69 -1.87 -17.83 14.95
N LYS A 70 -0.71 -17.76 15.63
CA LYS A 70 -0.64 -17.36 17.04
C LYS A 70 -1.14 -15.92 17.27
N VAL A 71 -0.90 -15.00 16.35
CA VAL A 71 -1.44 -13.63 16.46
C VAL A 71 -2.96 -13.67 16.28
N VAL A 72 -3.45 -14.37 15.25
CA VAL A 72 -4.87 -14.50 14.95
C VAL A 72 -5.66 -15.13 16.09
N SER A 73 -5.13 -16.20 16.72
CA SER A 73 -5.78 -16.85 17.86
C SER A 73 -5.88 -15.96 19.10
N ASN A 74 -5.04 -14.93 19.22
CA ASN A 74 -5.11 -13.95 20.30
C ASN A 74 -6.10 -12.82 20.04
N ILE A 75 -6.67 -12.68 18.83
CA ILE A 75 -7.56 -11.57 18.48
C ILE A 75 -8.75 -11.49 19.43
N GLN A 76 -9.47 -12.60 19.64
CA GLN A 76 -10.66 -12.62 20.48
C GLN A 76 -10.40 -12.20 21.94
N ARG A 77 -9.17 -12.43 22.43
CA ARG A 77 -8.79 -12.10 23.80
C ARG A 77 -8.29 -10.67 23.97
N LYS A 78 -7.64 -10.12 22.95
CA LYS A 78 -6.94 -8.82 23.03
C LYS A 78 -7.69 -7.66 22.38
N LEU A 79 -8.49 -7.92 21.36
CA LEU A 79 -9.14 -6.86 20.60
C LEU A 79 -10.38 -6.38 21.34
N THR A 80 -10.50 -5.07 21.54
CA THR A 80 -11.70 -4.52 22.16
C THR A 80 -12.87 -4.49 21.17
N PRO A 81 -14.14 -4.59 21.65
CA PRO A 81 -15.32 -4.54 20.79
C PRO A 81 -15.41 -3.27 19.94
N GLU A 82 -14.95 -2.13 20.47
CA GLU A 82 -14.98 -0.84 19.79
C GLU A 82 -14.04 -0.82 18.59
N VAL A 83 -12.82 -1.35 18.74
CA VAL A 83 -11.85 -1.45 17.64
C VAL A 83 -12.33 -2.46 16.61
N TYR A 84 -12.88 -3.60 17.05
CA TYR A 84 -13.48 -4.58 16.14
C TYR A 84 -14.59 -3.98 15.28
N GLN A 85 -15.50 -3.21 15.88
CA GLN A 85 -16.59 -2.57 15.15
C GLN A 85 -16.09 -1.51 14.15
N LYS A 86 -15.04 -0.75 14.50
CA LYS A 86 -14.38 0.18 13.58
C LYS A 86 -13.81 -0.55 12.36
N ILE A 87 -13.04 -1.61 12.60
CA ILE A 87 -12.46 -2.44 11.53
C ILE A 87 -13.56 -3.01 10.64
N LYS A 88 -14.63 -3.56 11.22
CA LYS A 88 -15.77 -4.12 10.47
C LYS A 88 -16.42 -3.06 9.58
N ASN A 89 -16.70 -1.88 10.12
CA ASN A 89 -17.32 -0.79 9.35
C ASN A 89 -16.43 -0.30 8.19
N ASP A 90 -15.11 -0.26 8.39
CA ASP A 90 -14.17 0.21 7.38
C ASP A 90 -13.93 -0.85 6.31
N THR A 91 -13.79 -2.12 6.69
CA THR A 91 -13.61 -3.25 5.75
C THR A 91 -14.82 -3.45 4.85
N PHE A 92 -16.04 -3.38 5.39
CA PHE A 92 -17.28 -3.40 4.60
C PHE A 92 -17.32 -2.30 3.52
N ARG A 93 -16.78 -1.11 3.83
CA ARG A 93 -16.73 0.03 2.91
C ARG A 93 -15.53 0.02 1.97
N THR A 94 -14.57 -0.88 2.16
CA THR A 94 -13.30 -0.89 1.42
C THR A 94 -13.52 -1.38 0.00
N LEU A 95 -13.39 -0.47 -0.98
CA LEU A 95 -13.54 -0.79 -2.41
C LEU A 95 -14.85 -1.52 -2.73
N MET A 96 -15.94 -1.19 -2.02
CA MET A 96 -17.23 -1.90 -2.05
C MET A 96 -17.78 -2.17 -3.46
N ASN A 97 -17.47 -1.30 -4.43
CA ASN A 97 -17.94 -1.41 -5.81
C ASN A 97 -16.96 -2.13 -6.76
N ASP A 98 -15.76 -2.49 -6.30
CA ASP A 98 -14.74 -3.18 -7.09
C ASP A 98 -14.90 -4.70 -6.99
N ARG A 99 -15.62 -5.27 -7.96
CA ARG A 99 -15.86 -6.72 -8.04
C ARG A 99 -14.58 -7.51 -8.27
N THR A 100 -13.61 -6.95 -9.00
CA THR A 100 -12.33 -7.60 -9.30
C THR A 100 -11.49 -7.74 -8.04
N PHE A 101 -11.51 -6.72 -7.18
CA PHE A 101 -10.91 -6.76 -5.86
C PHE A 101 -11.55 -7.85 -4.99
N HIS A 102 -12.87 -7.82 -4.84
CA HIS A 102 -13.58 -8.77 -3.98
C HIS A 102 -13.56 -10.22 -4.49
N ALA A 103 -13.33 -10.44 -5.79
CA ALA A 103 -13.07 -11.77 -6.33
C ALA A 103 -11.76 -12.39 -5.81
N ARG A 104 -10.81 -11.57 -5.34
CA ARG A 104 -9.51 -12.03 -4.83
C ARG A 104 -9.35 -11.88 -3.33
N VAL A 105 -9.88 -10.80 -2.78
CA VAL A 105 -9.70 -10.42 -1.38
C VAL A 105 -11.05 -10.43 -0.70
N SER A 106 -11.26 -11.41 0.18
CA SER A 106 -12.46 -11.45 1.00
C SER A 106 -12.43 -10.38 2.10
N GLU A 107 -13.61 -9.90 2.49
CA GLU A 107 -13.76 -9.00 3.64
C GLU A 107 -13.16 -9.64 4.91
N ASP A 108 -13.38 -10.94 5.12
CA ASP A 108 -12.83 -11.67 6.26
C ASP A 108 -11.29 -11.64 6.30
N CYS A 109 -10.63 -11.66 5.13
CA CYS A 109 -9.18 -11.54 5.04
C CYS A 109 -8.72 -10.16 5.53
N LEU A 110 -9.36 -9.09 5.07
CA LEU A 110 -9.08 -7.73 5.53
C LEU A 110 -9.32 -7.58 7.02
N MET A 111 -10.45 -8.09 7.51
CA MET A 111 -10.81 -8.05 8.93
C MET A 111 -9.76 -8.75 9.80
N ARG A 112 -9.35 -9.97 9.43
CA ARG A 112 -8.34 -10.73 10.19
C ARG A 112 -6.99 -10.02 10.21
N ILE A 113 -6.50 -9.53 9.07
CA ILE A 113 -5.21 -8.83 9.03
C ILE A 113 -5.25 -7.57 9.88
N LEU A 114 -6.28 -6.72 9.75
CA LEU A 114 -6.38 -5.47 10.52
C LEU A 114 -6.53 -5.74 12.02
N ALA A 115 -7.29 -6.77 12.40
CA ALA A 115 -7.39 -7.19 13.80
C ALA A 115 -6.08 -7.76 14.34
N ALA A 116 -5.36 -8.54 13.54
CA ALA A 116 -4.02 -9.03 13.88
C ALA A 116 -3.04 -7.86 14.07
N ILE A 117 -3.10 -6.84 13.20
CA ILE A 117 -2.31 -5.61 13.34
C ILE A 117 -2.64 -4.95 14.68
N ALA A 118 -3.92 -4.65 14.94
CA ALA A 118 -4.35 -3.95 16.14
C ALA A 118 -3.93 -4.66 17.44
N THR A 119 -3.86 -5.99 17.44
CA THR A 119 -3.45 -6.79 18.62
C THR A 119 -1.95 -7.06 18.72
N SER A 120 -1.20 -6.82 17.63
CA SER A 120 0.26 -6.93 17.59
C SER A 120 0.98 -5.67 18.05
N ILE A 121 0.32 -4.52 17.96
CA ILE A 121 0.83 -3.24 18.44
C ILE A 121 0.72 -3.19 19.98
N PRO A 122 1.74 -2.67 20.69
CA PRO A 122 1.70 -2.50 22.15
C PRO A 122 0.50 -1.65 22.61
N GLU A 123 -0.07 -1.99 23.78
CA GLU A 123 -1.28 -1.33 24.32
C GLU A 123 -1.13 0.18 24.55
N ASN A 124 0.10 0.67 24.69
CA ASN A 124 0.38 2.10 24.83
C ASN A 124 0.43 2.85 23.49
N LYS A 125 0.12 2.19 22.36
CA LYS A 125 0.07 2.77 21.02
C LYS A 125 -1.28 2.52 20.38
N VAL A 126 -1.62 3.34 19.39
CA VAL A 126 -2.85 3.14 18.61
C VAL A 126 -2.70 1.92 17.72
N GLY A 127 -3.51 0.90 17.98
CA GLY A 127 -3.52 -0.33 17.17
C GLY A 127 -4.25 -0.19 15.84
N TYR A 128 -5.19 0.75 15.72
CA TYR A 128 -5.97 0.97 14.51
C TYR A 128 -6.41 2.42 14.35
N VAL A 129 -6.20 2.98 13.15
CA VAL A 129 -6.71 4.30 12.72
C VAL A 129 -7.53 4.13 11.44
N GLN A 130 -8.52 5.01 11.26
CA GLN A 130 -9.30 5.05 10.03
C GLN A 130 -8.39 5.35 8.83
N GLY A 131 -8.57 4.62 7.72
CA GLY A 131 -7.71 4.69 6.53
C GLY A 131 -6.69 3.55 6.44
N LEU A 132 -6.43 2.83 7.53
CA LEU A 132 -5.52 1.67 7.50
C LEU A 132 -6.03 0.52 6.61
N ASN A 133 -7.35 0.36 6.51
CA ASN A 133 -8.01 -0.55 5.57
C ASN A 133 -7.67 -0.21 4.11
N VAL A 134 -7.55 1.07 3.77
CA VAL A 134 -7.20 1.53 2.41
C VAL A 134 -5.73 1.24 2.12
N LEU A 135 -4.84 1.40 3.10
CA LEU A 135 -3.43 1.00 2.97
C LEU A 135 -3.29 -0.53 2.82
N LEU A 136 -4.13 -1.30 3.50
CA LEU A 136 -4.12 -2.77 3.39
C LEU A 136 -4.59 -3.25 2.02
N ALA A 137 -5.62 -2.63 1.43
CA ALA A 137 -6.25 -3.11 0.19
C ALA A 137 -5.25 -3.46 -0.95
N PRO A 138 -4.32 -2.58 -1.38
CA PRO A 138 -3.35 -2.92 -2.43
C PRO A 138 -2.37 -4.02 -2.01
N ILE A 139 -2.02 -4.10 -0.72
CA ILE A 139 -1.14 -5.14 -0.16
C ILE A 139 -1.85 -6.49 -0.16
N ALA A 140 -3.08 -6.54 0.33
CA ALA A 140 -3.90 -7.75 0.36
C ALA A 140 -4.20 -8.27 -1.04
N TYR A 141 -4.49 -7.37 -2.00
CA TYR A 141 -4.68 -7.74 -3.40
C TYR A 141 -3.41 -8.35 -3.99
N THR A 142 -2.27 -7.71 -3.81
CA THR A 142 -0.97 -8.20 -4.29
C THR A 142 -0.59 -9.54 -3.65
N CYS A 143 -0.85 -9.69 -2.35
CA CYS A 143 -0.49 -10.85 -1.54
C CYS A 143 -1.67 -11.82 -1.35
N TYR A 144 -2.63 -11.88 -2.28
CA TYR A 144 -3.87 -12.66 -2.12
C TYR A 144 -3.65 -14.16 -1.82
N LYS A 145 -2.48 -14.70 -2.18
CA LYS A 145 -2.07 -16.09 -1.90
C LYS A 145 -1.52 -16.32 -0.48
N SER A 146 -1.22 -15.26 0.28
CA SER A 146 -0.56 -15.34 1.59
C SER A 146 -0.96 -14.20 2.52
N GLU A 147 -1.95 -14.45 3.37
CA GLU A 147 -2.37 -13.54 4.44
C GLU A 147 -1.21 -13.18 5.40
N PRO A 148 -0.32 -14.12 5.84
CA PRO A 148 0.83 -13.77 6.67
C PRO A 148 1.80 -12.79 6.01
N GLN A 149 1.98 -12.88 4.69
CA GLN A 149 2.83 -11.95 3.95
C GLN A 149 2.23 -10.55 3.92
N ALA A 150 0.93 -10.45 3.64
CA ALA A 150 0.20 -9.18 3.67
C ALA A 150 0.31 -8.51 5.05
N PHE A 151 0.07 -9.28 6.12
CA PHE A 151 0.24 -8.84 7.50
C PHE A 151 1.65 -8.33 7.76
N ALA A 152 2.69 -9.08 7.37
CA ALA A 152 4.07 -8.70 7.63
C ALA A 152 4.48 -7.41 6.91
N ILE A 153 4.06 -7.23 5.65
CA ILE A 153 4.32 -6.01 4.88
C ILE A 153 3.63 -4.82 5.55
N LEU A 154 2.33 -4.93 5.85
CA LEU A 154 1.59 -3.83 6.48
C LEU A 154 2.14 -3.50 7.87
N HIS A 155 2.41 -4.52 8.69
CA HIS A 155 2.99 -4.35 10.02
C HIS A 155 4.33 -3.62 9.93
N HIS A 156 5.21 -4.01 9.00
CA HIS A 156 6.50 -3.34 8.83
C HIS A 156 6.33 -1.89 8.33
N LEU A 157 5.45 -1.67 7.35
CA LEU A 157 5.13 -0.33 6.84
C LEU A 157 4.76 0.62 7.98
N ILE A 158 3.81 0.22 8.81
CA ILE A 158 3.31 1.09 9.89
C ILE A 158 4.21 1.17 11.12
N THR A 159 5.08 0.19 11.37
CA THR A 159 5.95 0.20 12.56
C THR A 159 7.35 0.75 12.28
N LYS A 160 7.79 0.75 11.02
CA LYS A 160 9.16 1.11 10.63
C LYS A 160 9.25 2.24 9.63
N GLN A 161 8.36 2.29 8.64
CA GLN A 161 8.47 3.28 7.55
C GLN A 161 7.65 4.54 7.85
N ILE A 162 6.40 4.37 8.27
CA ILE A 162 5.47 5.48 8.55
C ILE A 162 4.87 5.42 9.97
N PRO A 163 5.68 5.27 11.04
CA PRO A 163 5.16 5.13 12.41
C PRO A 163 4.33 6.33 12.89
N LEU A 164 4.58 7.52 12.35
CA LEU A 164 3.84 8.73 12.70
C LEU A 164 2.49 8.86 11.98
N TYR A 165 2.20 7.98 11.00
CA TYR A 165 0.90 7.95 10.34
C TYR A 165 -0.15 7.22 11.17
N ILE A 166 0.27 6.41 12.15
CA ILE A 166 -0.61 5.61 13.02
C ILE A 166 -0.52 6.13 14.47
N THR A 167 -0.65 7.45 14.63
CA THR A 167 -0.82 8.10 15.94
C THR A 167 -2.26 8.59 16.10
N PRO A 168 -2.75 8.88 17.32
CA PRO A 168 -4.12 9.39 17.50
C PRO A 168 -4.41 10.65 16.69
N ASN A 169 -3.38 11.48 16.51
CA ASN A 169 -3.47 12.78 15.83
C ASN A 169 -2.90 12.75 14.42
N LEU A 170 -2.46 11.60 13.90
CA LEU A 170 -1.90 11.45 12.55
C LEU A 170 -0.76 12.44 12.27
N ASP A 171 0.16 12.64 13.21
CA ASP A 171 1.20 13.68 13.18
C ASP A 171 2.04 13.64 11.88
N GLY A 172 2.31 12.42 11.39
CA GLY A 172 3.04 12.21 10.14
C GLY A 172 2.25 12.67 8.91
N VAL A 173 0.93 12.54 8.92
CA VAL A 173 0.04 12.99 7.84
C VAL A 173 0.02 14.52 7.78
N HIS A 174 -0.15 15.20 8.92
CA HIS A 174 -0.10 16.67 8.95
C HIS A 174 1.27 17.22 8.55
N THR A 175 2.35 16.55 8.95
CA THR A 175 3.71 16.90 8.51
C THR A 175 3.85 16.75 6.99
N ALA A 176 3.35 15.66 6.41
CA ALA A 176 3.39 15.44 4.98
C ALA A 176 2.50 16.42 4.19
N LEU A 177 1.35 16.83 4.73
CA LEU A 177 0.51 17.87 4.13
C LEU A 177 1.21 19.23 4.10
N SER A 178 1.92 19.57 5.19
CA SER A 178 2.75 20.78 5.22
C SER A 178 3.85 20.74 4.16
N LEU A 179 4.42 19.56 3.92
CA LEU A 179 5.40 19.36 2.84
C LEU A 179 4.77 19.54 1.45
N VAL A 180 3.53 19.12 1.24
CA VAL A 180 2.81 19.35 -0.03
C VAL A 180 2.69 20.85 -0.32
N ASP A 181 2.29 21.66 0.67
CA ASP A 181 2.22 23.12 0.51
C ASP A 181 3.60 23.73 0.18
N ILE A 182 4.67 23.26 0.83
CA ILE A 182 6.06 23.71 0.55
C ILE A 182 6.47 23.36 -0.88
N VAL A 183 6.23 22.12 -1.31
CA VAL A 183 6.58 21.67 -2.66
C VAL A 183 5.79 22.41 -3.72
N LEU A 184 4.48 22.60 -3.51
CA LEU A 184 3.62 23.34 -4.44
C LEU A 184 4.14 24.77 -4.63
N LYS A 185 4.51 25.45 -3.55
CA LYS A 185 5.08 26.79 -3.62
C LYS A 185 6.38 26.87 -4.43
N ILE A 186 7.20 25.82 -4.42
CA ILE A 186 8.46 25.76 -5.17
C ILE A 186 8.19 25.46 -6.66
N ILE A 187 7.27 24.53 -6.95
CA ILE A 187 7.01 24.04 -8.30
C ILE A 187 6.08 24.97 -9.08
N ASP A 188 5.03 25.48 -8.44
CA ASP A 188 4.03 26.38 -9.03
C ASP A 188 3.61 27.47 -8.02
N PRO A 189 4.41 28.55 -7.88
CA PRO A 189 4.11 29.62 -6.94
C PRO A 189 2.81 30.36 -7.27
N VAL A 190 2.41 30.44 -8.54
CA VAL A 190 1.17 31.13 -8.96
C VAL A 190 -0.05 30.37 -8.47
N LEU A 191 -0.07 29.05 -8.64
CA LEU A 191 -1.13 28.20 -8.10
C LEU A 191 -1.12 28.22 -6.57
N SER A 192 0.05 28.15 -5.94
CA SER A 192 0.17 28.23 -4.48
C SER A 192 -0.43 29.52 -3.92
N GLU A 193 -0.10 30.68 -4.49
CA GLU A 193 -0.65 31.97 -4.07
C GLU A 193 -2.15 32.06 -4.31
N PHE A 194 -2.65 31.52 -5.42
CA PHE A 194 -4.08 31.46 -5.70
C PHE A 194 -4.83 30.65 -4.65
N LEU A 195 -4.36 29.45 -4.30
CA LEU A 195 -4.97 28.61 -3.27
C LEU A 195 -4.89 29.28 -1.88
N ASP A 196 -3.75 29.87 -1.55
CA ASP A 196 -3.56 30.61 -0.30
C ASP A 196 -4.53 31.80 -0.19
N SER A 197 -4.79 32.54 -1.29
CA SER A 197 -5.77 33.63 -1.33
C SER A 197 -7.21 33.17 -1.04
N LYS A 198 -7.47 31.87 -1.18
CA LYS A 198 -8.76 31.21 -0.90
C LYS A 198 -8.76 30.43 0.41
N PHE A 199 -7.69 30.50 1.21
CA PHE A 199 -7.49 29.69 2.41
C PHE A 199 -7.56 28.18 2.16
N LEU A 200 -7.18 27.73 0.96
CA LEU A 200 -7.20 26.33 0.54
C LEU A 200 -5.85 25.64 0.81
N LYS A 201 -5.58 25.33 2.08
CA LYS A 201 -4.39 24.55 2.47
C LYS A 201 -4.47 23.11 2.00
N ALA A 202 -3.31 22.45 1.83
CA ALA A 202 -3.22 21.04 1.48
C ALA A 202 -4.08 20.12 2.37
N GLU A 203 -4.25 20.46 3.64
CA GLU A 203 -5.11 19.73 4.57
C GLU A 203 -6.57 19.58 4.09
N ILE A 204 -7.06 20.50 3.25
CA ILE A 204 -8.43 20.46 2.74
C ILE A 204 -8.57 19.50 1.55
N TYR A 205 -7.62 19.53 0.61
CA TYR A 205 -7.75 18.82 -0.67
C TYR A 205 -6.86 17.57 -0.79
N ALA A 206 -5.72 17.53 -0.10
CA ALA A 206 -4.73 16.46 -0.22
C ALA A 206 -4.78 15.45 0.94
N PHE A 207 -5.55 15.71 2.00
CA PHE A 207 -5.58 14.85 3.20
C PHE A 207 -5.89 13.38 2.88
N PRO A 208 -6.94 13.03 2.09
CA PRO A 208 -7.21 11.63 1.76
C PRO A 208 -6.05 10.96 1.00
N SER A 209 -5.44 11.68 0.05
CA SER A 209 -4.31 11.20 -0.74
C SER A 209 -3.09 10.95 0.13
N VAL A 210 -2.74 11.91 0.99
CA VAL A 210 -1.57 11.79 1.88
C VAL A 210 -1.78 10.70 2.92
N LEU A 211 -2.97 10.64 3.55
CA LEU A 211 -3.30 9.62 4.55
C LEU A 211 -3.14 8.20 4.00
N THR A 212 -3.54 7.98 2.75
CA THR A 212 -3.60 6.64 2.13
C THR A 212 -2.45 6.35 1.18
N LEU A 213 -1.41 7.20 1.15
CA LEU A 213 -0.31 7.10 0.19
C LEU A 213 -0.81 6.96 -1.27
N CYS A 214 -1.82 7.77 -1.59
CA CYS A 214 -2.54 7.79 -2.87
C CYS A 214 -3.32 6.51 -3.22
N ALA A 215 -3.39 5.52 -2.33
CA ALA A 215 -4.14 4.28 -2.59
C ALA A 215 -5.63 4.52 -2.85
N SER A 216 -6.22 5.59 -2.28
CA SER A 216 -7.61 6.01 -2.55
C SER A 216 -7.89 6.42 -4.00
N TYR A 217 -6.86 6.74 -4.78
CA TYR A 217 -6.99 7.25 -6.16
C TYR A 217 -6.39 6.30 -7.20
N GLN A 218 -5.94 5.12 -6.78
CA GLN A 218 -5.43 4.14 -7.71
C GLN A 218 -6.60 3.67 -8.60
N LYS A 219 -6.50 3.92 -9.92
CA LYS A 219 -7.41 3.32 -10.92
C LYS A 219 -7.48 1.80 -10.70
N PRO A 220 -8.58 1.12 -11.10
CA PRO A 220 -8.72 -0.33 -10.89
C PRO A 220 -7.42 -1.05 -11.24
N PHE A 221 -6.99 -1.97 -10.37
CA PHE A 221 -5.64 -2.55 -10.21
C PHE A 221 -4.97 -3.14 -11.46
N HIS A 222 -5.61 -3.05 -12.64
CA HIS A 222 -5.12 -3.47 -13.94
C HIS A 222 -4.53 -2.34 -14.80
N SER A 223 -4.56 -1.07 -14.37
CA SER A 223 -4.21 0.07 -15.24
C SER A 223 -3.14 1.01 -14.67
N PHE A 224 -1.98 0.44 -14.33
CA PHE A 224 -0.77 1.25 -14.09
C PHE A 224 0.31 0.82 -15.08
N GLU A 225 0.18 1.28 -16.32
CA GLU A 225 1.33 1.50 -17.19
C GLU A 225 1.95 2.83 -16.76
N ILE A 226 3.25 2.84 -16.45
CA ILE A 226 3.99 4.10 -16.38
C ILE A 226 4.15 4.53 -17.84
N THR A 227 3.14 5.21 -18.40
CA THR A 227 3.28 5.89 -19.67
C THR A 227 4.20 7.07 -19.45
N THR A 228 5.50 6.83 -19.63
CA THR A 228 6.39 7.91 -20.05
C THR A 228 5.85 8.44 -21.36
N THR A 229 5.59 9.75 -21.41
CA THR A 229 5.32 10.61 -22.59
C THR A 229 3.86 10.96 -22.94
N ASN A 230 3.54 12.23 -22.72
CA ASN A 230 2.78 13.12 -23.63
C ASN A 230 1.26 12.95 -23.83
N GLU A 231 0.49 12.59 -22.81
CA GLU A 231 -0.96 12.82 -22.88
C GLU A 231 -1.29 14.29 -22.55
N ARG A 232 -1.88 14.99 -23.53
CA ARG A 232 -2.32 16.38 -23.43
C ARG A 232 -3.40 16.50 -22.35
N ILE A 233 -3.37 17.63 -21.64
CA ILE A 233 -4.30 18.04 -20.58
C ILE A 233 -5.78 18.14 -21.05
N GLU A 234 -6.09 17.88 -22.32
CA GLU A 234 -7.41 18.09 -22.92
C GLU A 234 -8.42 16.94 -22.70
N GLU A 235 -8.04 15.80 -22.10
CA GLU A 235 -8.94 14.64 -21.91
C GLU A 235 -9.31 14.37 -20.44
N LEU A 236 -9.52 15.42 -19.64
CA LEU A 236 -10.16 15.26 -18.32
C LEU A 236 -11.68 15.46 -18.46
N PRO A 237 -12.52 14.46 -18.10
CA PRO A 237 -13.97 14.46 -18.33
C PRO A 237 -14.76 15.42 -17.42
N TRP A 238 -14.10 16.41 -16.81
CA TRP A 238 -14.70 17.44 -15.96
C TRP A 238 -14.58 18.85 -16.55
N LEU A 239 -14.23 18.98 -17.83
CA LEU A 239 -14.29 20.22 -18.61
C LEU A 239 -15.36 20.15 -19.71
N GLY A 240 -16.58 19.77 -19.32
CA GLY A 240 -17.80 19.92 -20.11
C GLY A 240 -18.90 20.55 -19.27
#